data_AF-A0A5Q4G9M0-F1
#
_entry.id   AF-A0A5Q4G9M0-F1
#
_cell.length_a   1.000
_cell.length_b   1.000
_cell.length_c   1.000
_cell.angle_alpha   90.00
_cell.angle_beta   90.00
_cell.angle_gamma   90.00
#
_symmetry.space_group_name_H-M   'P 1'
#
loop_
_entity.id
_entity.type
_entity.pdbx_description
1 polymer ?
#
loop_
_entity_poly.entity_id
_entity_poly.type
_entity_poly.pdbx_seq_one_letter_code
_entity_poly.pdbx_strand_id
1 'polypeptide(L)'
;MLELLIPANAIDAIGSFINAGGPVVVALLISTFLMWVLISERALYFAFWHRGIVGKANSSWGQRDERSSWEAYAYRERLISQVRIENQRNLNVIRALILITPLLGLLGTVTGMLEVFQVIVDTGASNARLMASGISRATIPTMTGLAVALTGVLAINYLERKHTQSIARLSQGLKVEAGMGHGSHRRLTGSSLEAGEVNITPLLDIVFILLIFFIVTATFLDEIGIGLSSPEDDPPEELQRPPPTLILSVRNDGFVLIDDVRLVDPRSVTPIVEAFRAENPNGVVLISAARDARVETTVLVLDQTRVAGVEPAVALQERR
;
A
#
# COMPACT_ATOMS: atom_id res chain seq x y z
N MET A 1 13.82 2.55 10.12
CA MET A 1 13.48 1.23 10.71
C MET A 1 13.26 1.29 12.23
N LEU A 2 14.01 2.11 12.99
CA LEU A 2 13.83 2.31 14.44
C LEU A 2 12.64 3.23 14.82
N GLU A 3 12.10 4.02 13.90
CA GLU A 3 10.95 4.90 14.15
C GLU A 3 9.60 4.16 14.26
N LEU A 4 9.52 2.90 13.81
CA LEU A 4 8.29 2.08 13.90
C LEU A 4 8.02 1.54 15.32
N LEU A 5 8.99 1.65 16.24
CA LEU A 5 8.86 1.22 17.63
C LEU A 5 8.25 2.29 18.54
N ILE A 6 8.00 3.50 18.01
CA ILE A 6 7.33 4.57 18.74
C ILE A 6 5.82 4.33 18.64
N PRO A 7 5.08 4.22 19.77
CA PRO A 7 3.66 3.84 19.77
C PRO A 7 2.77 4.79 18.96
N ALA A 8 3.15 6.06 18.80
CA ALA A 8 2.45 7.02 17.95
C ALA A 8 2.52 6.64 16.46
N ASN A 9 3.71 6.28 15.98
CA ASN A 9 3.93 5.91 14.58
C ASN A 9 3.30 4.56 14.22
N ALA A 10 3.12 3.68 15.21
CA ALA A 10 2.43 2.40 15.01
C ALA A 10 0.93 2.60 14.72
N ILE A 11 0.28 3.58 15.36
CA ILE A 11 -1.14 3.88 15.12
C ILE A 11 -1.33 4.45 13.71
N ASP A 12 -0.46 5.36 13.29
CA ASP A 12 -0.52 5.95 11.94
C ASP A 12 -0.18 4.91 10.84
N ALA A 13 0.75 4.00 11.11
CA ALA A 13 1.05 2.87 10.23
C ALA A 13 -0.13 1.89 10.11
N ILE A 14 -0.83 1.61 11.21
CA ILE A 14 -2.04 0.78 11.18
C ILE A 14 -3.19 1.49 10.47
N GLY A 15 -3.39 2.79 10.71
CA GLY A 15 -4.41 3.59 10.03
C GLY A 15 -4.20 3.65 8.52
N SER A 16 -2.97 3.92 8.09
CA SER A 16 -2.61 3.89 6.66
C SER A 16 -2.75 2.50 6.03
N PHE A 17 -2.48 1.44 6.80
CA PHE A 17 -2.67 0.05 6.34
C PHE A 17 -4.16 -0.33 6.21
N ILE A 18 -5.01 0.04 7.18
CA ILE A 18 -6.46 -0.19 7.13
C ILE A 18 -7.08 0.57 5.95
N ASN A 19 -6.64 1.81 5.73
CA ASN A 19 -7.11 2.61 4.59
C ASN A 19 -6.66 2.06 3.23
N ALA A 20 -5.67 1.15 3.18
CA ALA A 20 -5.14 0.61 1.93
C ALA A 20 -5.82 -0.68 1.45
N GLY A 21 -6.54 -1.41 2.30
CA GLY A 21 -7.20 -2.67 1.90
C GLY A 21 -8.54 -2.93 2.60
N GLY A 22 -9.14 -1.87 3.14
CA GLY A 22 -10.53 -1.85 3.59
C GLY A 22 -10.88 -2.90 4.67
N PRO A 23 -12.12 -3.42 4.66
CA PRO A 23 -12.59 -4.39 5.66
C PRO A 23 -11.78 -5.69 5.71
N VAL A 24 -11.16 -6.08 4.60
CA VAL A 24 -10.39 -7.32 4.48
C VAL A 24 -9.09 -7.24 5.30
N VAL A 25 -8.44 -6.09 5.30
CA VAL A 25 -7.25 -5.84 6.12
C VAL A 25 -7.58 -5.94 7.61
N VAL A 26 -8.75 -5.46 8.03
CA VAL A 26 -9.20 -5.60 9.42
C VAL A 26 -9.38 -7.08 9.79
N ALA A 27 -9.99 -7.88 8.91
CA ALA A 27 -10.10 -9.33 9.12
C ALA A 27 -8.72 -10.00 9.21
N LEU A 28 -7.76 -9.58 8.37
CA LEU A 28 -6.36 -10.06 8.42
C LEU A 28 -5.68 -9.71 9.74
N LEU A 29 -5.86 -8.49 10.25
CA LEU A 29 -5.32 -8.07 11.55
C LEU A 29 -5.93 -8.86 12.71
N ILE A 30 -7.25 -9.06 12.71
CA ILE A 30 -7.95 -9.87 13.72
C ILE A 30 -7.46 -11.33 13.68
N SER A 31 -7.38 -11.93 12.49
CA SER A 31 -6.87 -13.29 12.31
C SER A 31 -5.43 -13.42 12.83
N THR A 32 -4.57 -12.46 12.47
CA THR A 32 -3.17 -12.40 12.92
C THR A 32 -3.06 -12.31 14.43
N PHE A 33 -3.82 -11.40 15.05
CA PHE A 33 -3.83 -11.21 16.49
C PHE A 33 -4.33 -12.46 17.21
N LEU A 34 -5.46 -13.03 16.78
CA LEU A 34 -6.03 -14.25 17.34
C LEU A 34 -5.04 -15.42 17.25
N MET A 35 -4.39 -15.57 16.09
CA MET A 35 -3.38 -16.61 15.87
C MET A 35 -2.22 -16.47 16.85
N TRP A 36 -1.66 -15.27 17.00
CA TRP A 36 -0.55 -15.02 17.92
C TRP A 36 -0.92 -15.20 19.38
N VAL A 37 -2.15 -14.81 19.78
CA VAL A 37 -2.67 -15.08 21.12
C VAL A 37 -2.73 -16.58 21.40
N LEU A 38 -3.25 -17.38 20.47
CA LEU A 38 -3.32 -18.84 20.62
C LEU A 38 -1.93 -19.49 20.64
N ILE A 39 -1.01 -19.04 19.79
CA ILE A 39 0.38 -19.50 19.79
C ILE A 39 1.05 -19.20 21.14
N SER A 40 0.85 -17.98 21.66
CA SER A 40 1.45 -17.54 22.92
C SER A 40 0.87 -18.29 24.11
N GLU A 41 -0.45 -18.49 24.13
CA GLU A 41 -1.15 -19.31 25.12
C GLU A 41 -0.59 -20.73 25.16
N ARG A 42 -0.40 -21.37 23.99
CA ARG A 42 0.22 -22.69 23.89
C ARG A 42 1.69 -22.70 24.30
N ALA A 43 2.45 -21.67 23.95
CA ALA A 43 3.86 -21.55 24.36
C ALA A 43 3.98 -21.46 25.89
N LEU A 44 3.13 -20.67 26.53
CA LEU A 44 3.05 -20.55 28.00
C LEU A 44 2.61 -21.85 28.66
N TYR A 45 1.63 -22.56 28.09
CA TYR A 45 1.22 -23.89 28.55
C TYR A 45 2.43 -24.84 28.63
N PHE A 46 3.22 -24.94 27.56
CA PHE A 46 4.40 -25.81 27.54
C PHE A 46 5.57 -25.31 28.38
N ALA A 47 5.64 -24.02 28.69
CA ALA A 47 6.68 -23.44 29.53
C ALA A 47 6.43 -23.70 31.03
N PHE A 48 5.20 -23.47 31.49
CA PHE A 48 4.89 -23.44 32.91
C PHE A 48 3.94 -24.56 33.35
N TRP A 49 2.80 -24.76 32.69
CA TRP A 49 1.74 -25.66 33.16
C TRP A 49 1.99 -27.14 32.85
N HIS A 50 2.59 -27.43 31.69
CA HIS A 50 2.74 -28.79 31.18
C HIS A 50 3.53 -29.71 32.12
N ARG A 51 4.57 -29.17 32.80
CA ARG A 51 5.38 -29.94 33.76
C ARG A 51 4.55 -30.50 34.92
N GLY A 52 3.56 -29.74 35.39
CA GLY A 52 2.67 -30.18 36.48
C GLY A 52 1.74 -31.32 36.08
N ILE A 53 1.23 -31.31 34.85
CA ILE A 53 0.33 -32.35 34.33
C ILE A 53 1.08 -33.67 34.15
N VAL A 54 2.28 -33.62 33.57
CA VAL A 54 3.15 -34.80 33.44
C VAL A 54 3.57 -35.33 34.80
N GLY A 55 3.89 -34.45 35.75
CA GLY A 55 4.19 -34.83 37.13
C GLY A 55 3.04 -35.59 37.80
N LYS A 56 1.80 -35.11 37.64
CA LYS A 56 0.59 -35.81 38.12
C LYS A 56 0.47 -37.19 37.50
N ALA A 57 0.59 -37.32 36.18
CA ALA A 57 0.51 -38.60 35.49
C ALA A 57 1.58 -39.60 35.98
N ASN A 58 2.82 -39.16 36.14
CA ASN A 58 3.90 -39.99 36.69
C ASN A 58 3.63 -40.40 38.14
N SER A 59 3.10 -39.49 38.97
CA SER A 59 2.75 -39.83 40.37
C SER A 59 1.60 -40.83 40.46
N SER A 60 0.55 -40.68 39.64
CA SER A 60 -0.57 -41.62 39.56
C SER A 60 -0.14 -43.01 39.10
N TRP A 61 0.84 -43.08 38.18
CA TRP A 61 1.43 -44.34 37.77
C TRP A 61 2.31 -44.96 38.85
N GLY A 62 3.11 -44.13 39.53
CA GLY A 62 4.05 -44.57 40.58
C GLY A 62 3.37 -45.20 41.79
N GLN A 63 2.14 -44.79 42.12
CA GLN A 63 1.35 -45.34 43.23
C GLN A 63 0.84 -46.78 42.99
N ARG A 64 0.96 -47.32 41.78
CA ARG A 64 0.54 -48.71 41.49
C ARG A 64 1.70 -49.68 41.70
N ASP A 65 1.42 -50.68 42.54
CA ASP A 65 2.33 -51.80 42.80
C ASP A 65 2.34 -52.80 41.62
N GLU A 66 1.17 -53.12 41.05
CA GLU A 66 1.03 -54.06 39.93
C GLU A 66 1.14 -53.35 38.56
N ARG A 67 2.08 -53.81 37.72
CA ARG A 67 2.47 -53.17 36.46
C ARG A 67 2.55 -54.11 35.26
N SER A 68 2.16 -55.37 35.39
CA SER A 68 2.21 -56.37 34.33
C SER A 68 0.84 -56.69 33.70
N SER A 69 -0.25 -56.35 34.40
CA SER A 69 -1.62 -56.68 33.99
C SER A 69 -2.13 -55.86 32.80
N TRP A 70 -3.12 -56.41 32.08
CA TRP A 70 -3.86 -55.68 31.03
C TRP A 70 -4.46 -54.36 31.54
N GLU A 71 -4.95 -54.34 32.78
CA GLU A 71 -5.50 -53.13 33.40
C GLU A 71 -4.43 -52.04 33.57
N ALA A 72 -3.20 -52.41 33.91
CA ALA A 72 -2.09 -51.47 34.00
C ALA A 72 -1.78 -50.88 32.61
N TYR A 73 -1.76 -51.71 31.56
CA TYR A 73 -1.58 -51.23 30.18
C TYR A 73 -2.69 -50.26 29.74
N ALA A 74 -3.97 -50.64 29.94
CA ALA A 74 -5.09 -49.78 29.60
C ALA A 74 -5.08 -48.45 30.39
N TYR A 75 -4.69 -48.49 31.66
CA TYR A 75 -4.53 -47.30 32.49
C TYR A 75 -3.40 -46.38 31.98
N ARG A 76 -2.26 -46.94 31.59
CA ARG A 76 -1.16 -46.21 30.95
C ARG A 76 -1.61 -45.51 29.68
N GLU A 77 -2.26 -46.23 28.78
CA GLU A 77 -2.76 -45.66 27.52
C GLU A 77 -3.78 -44.55 27.77
N ARG A 78 -4.63 -44.69 28.79
CA ARG A 78 -5.53 -43.61 29.24
C ARG A 78 -4.74 -42.37 29.68
N LEU A 79 -3.71 -42.51 30.52
CA LEU A 79 -2.89 -41.38 30.98
C LEU A 79 -2.18 -40.68 29.82
N ILE A 80 -1.57 -41.44 28.91
CA ILE A 80 -0.92 -40.90 27.71
C ILE A 80 -1.94 -40.18 26.84
N SER A 81 -3.12 -40.76 26.64
CA SER A 81 -4.20 -40.15 25.87
C SER A 81 -4.69 -38.84 26.47
N GLN A 82 -4.85 -38.76 27.80
CA GLN A 82 -5.25 -37.53 28.50
C GLN A 82 -4.23 -36.40 28.28
N VAL A 83 -2.94 -36.69 28.45
CA VAL A 83 -1.89 -35.69 28.21
C VAL A 83 -1.81 -35.30 26.74
N ARG A 84 -2.01 -36.24 25.81
CA ARG A 84 -2.06 -35.97 24.37
C ARG A 84 -3.20 -35.01 24.02
N ILE A 85 -4.41 -35.26 24.52
CA ILE A 85 -5.57 -34.39 24.27
C ILE A 85 -5.30 -32.96 24.76
N GLU A 86 -4.76 -32.81 25.97
CA GLU A 86 -4.48 -31.49 26.53
C GLU A 86 -3.37 -30.75 25.76
N ASN A 87 -2.34 -31.48 25.34
CA ASN A 87 -1.26 -30.91 24.54
C ASN A 87 -1.71 -30.50 23.13
N GLN A 88 -2.69 -31.19 22.54
CA GLN A 88 -3.19 -30.92 21.19
C GLN A 88 -4.28 -29.84 21.14
N ARG A 89 -4.78 -29.40 22.30
CA ARG A 89 -5.79 -28.35 22.39
C ARG A 89 -5.35 -27.09 21.63
N ASN A 90 -6.27 -26.49 20.87
CA ASN A 90 -6.07 -25.29 20.04
C ASN A 90 -5.08 -25.42 18.86
N LEU A 91 -4.25 -26.47 18.75
CA LEU A 91 -3.27 -26.61 17.66
C LEU A 91 -3.94 -26.65 16.27
N ASN A 92 -5.10 -27.28 16.17
CA ASN A 92 -5.87 -27.33 14.91
C ASN A 92 -6.45 -25.96 14.52
N VAL A 93 -6.84 -25.15 15.51
CA VAL A 93 -7.33 -23.78 15.26
C VAL A 93 -6.18 -22.90 14.78
N ILE A 94 -4.99 -23.02 15.40
CA ILE A 94 -3.79 -22.31 14.95
C ILE A 94 -3.46 -22.68 13.50
N ARG A 95 -3.49 -23.97 13.15
CA ARG A 95 -3.32 -24.44 11.77
C ARG A 95 -4.31 -23.80 10.80
N ALA A 96 -5.59 -23.76 11.16
CA ALA A 96 -6.61 -23.15 10.33
C ALA A 96 -6.35 -21.65 10.12
N LEU A 97 -5.97 -20.91 11.16
CA LEU A 97 -5.64 -19.49 11.06
C LEU A 97 -4.40 -19.24 10.18
N ILE A 98 -3.37 -20.08 10.28
CA ILE A 98 -2.18 -20.03 9.41
C ILE A 98 -2.60 -20.19 7.94
N LEU A 99 -3.52 -21.10 7.63
CA LEU A 99 -4.01 -21.33 6.27
C LEU A 99 -4.90 -20.19 5.75
N ILE A 100 -5.72 -19.58 6.61
CA ILE A 100 -6.63 -18.50 6.22
C ILE A 100 -5.89 -17.17 6.00
N THR A 101 -4.79 -16.93 6.71
CA THR A 101 -4.09 -15.62 6.69
C THR A 101 -3.57 -15.21 5.30
N PRO A 102 -2.92 -16.08 4.51
CA PRO A 102 -2.54 -15.77 3.12
C PRO A 102 -3.74 -15.52 2.20
N LEU A 103 -4.83 -16.25 2.40
CA LEU A 103 -6.06 -16.10 1.61
C LEU A 103 -6.71 -14.74 1.85
N LEU A 104 -6.70 -14.26 3.11
CA LEU A 104 -7.14 -12.90 3.44
C LEU A 104 -6.24 -11.84 2.80
N GLY A 105 -4.93 -12.08 2.75
CA GLY A 105 -3.99 -11.21 2.03
C GLY A 105 -4.33 -11.09 0.55
N LEU A 106 -4.55 -12.22 -0.13
CA LEU A 106 -4.96 -12.28 -1.54
C LEU A 106 -6.30 -11.56 -1.77
N LEU A 107 -7.28 -11.75 -0.89
CA LEU A 107 -8.54 -11.02 -0.96
C LEU A 107 -8.32 -9.50 -0.85
N GLY A 108 -7.34 -9.07 -0.06
CA GLY A 108 -6.89 -7.69 0.04
C GLY A 108 -6.34 -7.15 -1.28
N THR A 109 -5.55 -7.93 -2.01
CA THR A 109 -5.10 -7.51 -3.37
C THR A 109 -6.26 -7.35 -4.34
N VAL A 110 -7.22 -8.29 -4.33
CA VAL A 110 -8.36 -8.24 -5.26
C VAL A 110 -9.23 -7.00 -4.97
N THR A 111 -9.51 -6.74 -3.70
CA THR A 111 -10.29 -5.56 -3.29
C THR A 111 -9.56 -4.25 -3.58
N GLY A 112 -8.26 -4.16 -3.31
CA GLY A 112 -7.47 -2.97 -3.66
C GLY A 112 -7.39 -2.72 -5.17
N MET A 113 -7.29 -3.77 -5.99
CA MET A 113 -7.34 -3.63 -7.45
C MET A 113 -8.72 -3.17 -7.94
N LEU A 114 -9.81 -3.63 -7.32
CA LEU A 114 -11.17 -3.15 -7.65
C LEU A 114 -11.33 -1.65 -7.36
N GLU A 115 -10.77 -1.14 -6.26
CA GLU A 115 -10.77 0.29 -5.94
C GLU A 115 -10.02 1.10 -6.99
N VAL A 116 -8.87 0.61 -7.47
CA VAL A 116 -8.14 1.25 -8.58
C VAL A 116 -9.00 1.30 -9.84
N PHE A 117 -9.64 0.19 -10.23
CA PHE A 117 -10.53 0.16 -11.39
C PHE A 117 -11.70 1.13 -11.27
N GLN A 118 -12.30 1.25 -10.09
CA GLN A 118 -13.41 2.17 -9.83
C GLN A 118 -12.99 3.63 -10.11
N VAL A 119 -11.79 4.04 -9.67
CA VAL A 119 -11.27 5.40 -9.93
C VAL A 119 -11.13 5.69 -11.42
N ILE A 120 -10.72 4.71 -12.23
CA ILE A 120 -10.60 4.84 -13.70
C ILE A 120 -11.97 5.11 -14.31
N VAL A 121 -12.98 4.33 -13.89
CA VAL A 121 -14.36 4.46 -14.38
C VAL A 121 -14.95 5.81 -13.98
N ASP A 122 -14.71 6.25 -12.74
CA ASP A 122 -15.31 7.47 -12.19
C ASP A 122 -14.65 8.76 -12.71
N THR A 123 -13.33 8.75 -12.94
CA THR A 123 -12.60 9.95 -13.41
C THR A 123 -12.43 10.01 -14.93
N GLY A 124 -12.66 8.93 -15.66
CA GLY A 124 -12.48 8.85 -17.12
C GLY A 124 -11.02 9.01 -17.59
N ALA A 125 -10.09 9.36 -16.69
CA ALA A 125 -8.69 9.62 -16.99
C ALA A 125 -7.79 8.54 -16.40
N SER A 126 -6.91 7.98 -17.24
CA SER A 126 -5.90 7.01 -16.85
C SER A 126 -4.67 7.69 -16.24
N ASN A 127 -4.82 8.38 -15.10
CA ASN A 127 -3.67 8.94 -14.41
C ASN A 127 -2.74 7.81 -13.91
N ALA A 128 -1.70 7.53 -14.70
CA ALA A 128 -0.77 6.41 -14.48
C ALA A 128 -0.14 6.43 -13.08
N ARG A 129 0.06 7.61 -12.50
CA ARG A 129 0.64 7.75 -11.15
C ARG A 129 -0.32 7.28 -10.07
N LEU A 130 -1.61 7.61 -10.19
CA LEU A 130 -2.63 7.15 -9.25
C LEU A 130 -2.81 5.63 -9.35
N MET A 131 -2.79 5.07 -10.57
CA MET A 131 -2.85 3.62 -10.77
C MET A 131 -1.65 2.89 -10.16
N ALA A 132 -0.43 3.33 -10.47
CA ALA A 132 0.78 2.74 -9.92
C ALA A 132 0.77 2.76 -8.38
N SER A 133 0.30 3.86 -7.79
CA SER A 133 0.19 3.97 -6.33
C SER A 133 -0.86 3.04 -5.72
N GLY A 134 -2.01 2.85 -6.38
CA GLY A 134 -3.08 1.97 -5.91
C GLY A 134 -2.74 0.49 -6.05
N ILE A 135 -2.12 0.10 -7.17
CA ILE A 135 -1.62 -1.28 -7.39
C ILE A 135 -0.55 -1.62 -6.35
N SER A 136 0.40 -0.70 -6.11
CA SER A 136 1.42 -0.89 -5.08
C SER A 136 0.81 -1.08 -3.68
N ARG A 137 -0.18 -0.26 -3.30
CA ARG A 137 -0.90 -0.40 -2.04
C ARG A 137 -1.65 -1.72 -1.92
N ALA A 138 -2.28 -2.18 -3.00
CA ALA A 138 -2.99 -3.46 -3.03
C ALA A 138 -2.07 -4.65 -2.72
N THR A 139 -0.75 -4.54 -2.93
CA THR A 139 0.21 -5.63 -2.66
C THR A 139 0.54 -5.85 -1.18
N ILE A 140 0.38 -4.82 -0.34
CA ILE A 140 0.82 -4.83 1.06
C ILE A 140 0.08 -5.88 1.91
N PRO A 141 -1.26 -6.03 1.81
CA PRO A 141 -2.00 -7.08 2.53
C PRO A 141 -1.50 -8.49 2.21
N THR A 142 -1.16 -8.78 0.95
CA THR A 142 -0.63 -10.10 0.54
C THR A 142 0.73 -10.37 1.13
N MET A 143 1.67 -9.42 1.04
CA MET A 143 3.00 -9.57 1.66
C MET A 143 2.89 -9.77 3.17
N THR A 144 2.00 -9.01 3.82
CA THR A 144 1.75 -9.12 5.26
C THR A 144 1.16 -10.49 5.62
N GLY A 145 0.16 -10.96 4.87
CA GLY A 145 -0.48 -12.25 5.11
C GLY A 145 0.50 -13.43 4.97
N LEU A 146 1.37 -13.38 3.96
CA LEU A 146 2.41 -14.40 3.76
C LEU A 146 3.48 -14.37 4.86
N ALA A 147 3.96 -13.18 5.23
CA ALA A 147 4.95 -13.03 6.30
C ALA A 147 4.40 -13.57 7.64
N VAL A 148 3.17 -13.22 7.98
CA VAL A 148 2.48 -13.71 9.18
C VAL A 148 2.32 -15.23 9.13
N ALA A 149 1.84 -15.78 8.02
CA ALA A 149 1.65 -17.23 7.87
C ALA A 149 2.96 -17.99 8.03
N LEU A 150 4.05 -17.51 7.42
CA LEU A 150 5.38 -18.11 7.55
C LEU A 150 5.83 -18.18 9.02
N THR A 151 5.68 -17.08 9.76
CA THR A 151 6.02 -17.07 11.19
C THR A 151 5.13 -18.02 12.00
N GLY A 152 3.85 -18.12 11.66
CA GLY A 152 2.91 -19.08 12.25
C GLY A 152 3.31 -20.53 12.00
N VAL A 153 3.74 -20.88 10.77
CA VAL A 153 4.24 -22.22 10.41
C VAL A 153 5.46 -22.60 11.25
N LEU A 154 6.42 -21.69 11.42
CA LEU A 154 7.59 -21.94 12.26
C LEU A 154 7.18 -22.18 13.73
N ALA A 155 6.25 -21.39 14.25
CA ALA A 155 5.76 -21.50 15.61
C ALA A 155 5.01 -22.81 15.86
N ILE A 156 4.09 -23.22 14.96
CA ILE A 156 3.34 -24.47 15.12
C ILE A 156 4.28 -25.68 15.04
N ASN A 157 5.23 -25.69 14.11
CA ASN A 157 6.23 -26.76 14.00
C ASN A 157 7.07 -26.90 15.27
N TYR A 158 7.45 -25.78 15.91
CA TYR A 158 8.15 -25.80 17.20
C TYR A 158 7.28 -26.40 18.32
N LEU A 159 6.02 -25.99 18.42
CA LEU A 159 5.07 -26.50 19.41
C LEU A 159 4.79 -28.00 19.21
N GLU A 160 4.65 -28.46 17.97
CA GLU A 160 4.43 -29.87 17.65
C GLU A 160 5.62 -30.75 17.97
N ARG A 161 6.85 -30.29 17.67
CA ARG A 161 8.07 -30.98 18.11
C ARG A 161 8.08 -31.15 19.63
N LYS A 162 7.70 -30.10 20.36
CA LYS A 162 7.64 -30.13 21.83
C LYS A 162 6.55 -31.08 22.36
N HIS A 163 5.38 -31.10 21.71
CA HIS A 163 4.31 -32.06 21.98
C HIS A 163 4.78 -33.51 21.79
N THR A 164 5.37 -33.84 20.63
CA THR A 164 5.81 -35.20 20.31
C THR A 164 6.89 -35.68 21.28
N GLN A 165 7.86 -34.81 21.59
CA GLN A 165 8.90 -35.12 22.58
C GLN A 165 8.32 -35.32 23.99
N SER A 166 7.33 -34.51 24.38
CA SER A 166 6.65 -34.65 25.67
C SER A 166 5.95 -36.00 25.81
N ILE A 167 5.17 -36.40 24.80
CA ILE A 167 4.46 -37.69 24.81
C ILE A 167 5.44 -38.85 24.79
N ALA A 168 6.53 -38.75 24.01
CA ALA A 168 7.57 -39.77 24.01
C ALA A 168 8.23 -39.93 25.39
N ARG A 169 8.57 -38.83 26.07
CA ARG A 169 9.15 -38.86 27.42
C ARG A 169 8.19 -39.43 28.46
N LEU A 170 6.91 -39.05 28.41
CA LEU A 170 5.87 -39.61 29.29
C LEU A 170 5.72 -41.12 29.06
N SER A 171 5.61 -41.53 27.79
CA SER A 171 5.51 -42.93 27.38
C SER A 171 6.68 -43.77 27.91
N GLN A 172 7.92 -43.23 27.87
CA GLN A 172 9.12 -43.88 28.41
C GLN A 172 9.15 -43.91 29.95
N GLY A 173 8.61 -42.87 30.62
CA GLY A 173 8.52 -42.82 32.08
C GLY A 173 7.52 -43.82 32.65
N LEU A 174 6.43 -44.09 31.93
CA LEU A 174 5.40 -45.07 32.27
C LEU A 174 5.83 -46.48 31.84
N LYS A 175 6.88 -47.02 32.46
CA LYS A 175 7.37 -48.38 32.16
C LYS A 175 6.35 -49.43 32.59
N VAL A 176 6.08 -50.39 31.69
CA VAL A 176 5.28 -51.60 31.93
C VAL A 176 6.24 -52.77 32.00
N GLU A 177 6.06 -53.68 32.95
CA GLU A 177 6.90 -54.87 33.06
C GLU A 177 6.55 -55.87 31.95
N ALA A 178 7.57 -56.50 31.37
CA ALA A 178 7.40 -57.41 30.24
C ALA A 178 6.66 -58.69 30.69
N GLY A 179 5.34 -58.70 30.51
CA GLY A 179 4.49 -59.85 30.85
C GLY A 179 3.25 -60.01 29.98
N MET A 180 2.68 -58.92 29.45
CA MET A 180 1.57 -58.96 28.50
C MET A 180 1.65 -57.77 27.53
N GLY A 181 1.67 -58.02 26.23
CA GLY A 181 1.72 -56.93 25.24
C GLY A 181 1.74 -57.30 23.77
N HIS A 182 1.32 -58.51 23.38
CA HIS A 182 1.11 -58.89 21.97
C HIS A 182 -0.19 -59.69 21.80
N GLY A 183 -1.27 -59.21 22.41
CA GLY A 183 -2.62 -59.53 21.92
C GLY A 183 -2.86 -58.72 20.67
N SER A 184 -3.33 -59.35 19.59
CA SER A 184 -3.66 -58.75 18.29
C SER A 184 -4.73 -57.66 18.44
N HIS A 185 -4.34 -56.49 18.95
CA HIS A 185 -5.19 -55.32 19.00
C HIS A 185 -5.17 -54.70 17.63
N ARG A 186 -6.22 -55.02 16.87
CA ARG A 186 -6.76 -54.23 15.77
C ARG A 186 -6.46 -52.76 16.05
N ARG A 187 -5.56 -52.18 15.25
CA ARG A 187 -5.29 -50.73 15.21
C ARG A 187 -6.62 -50.03 14.94
N LEU A 188 -7.39 -49.75 16.00
CA LEU A 188 -8.57 -48.88 15.98
C LEU A 188 -8.18 -47.40 16.12
N THR A 189 -6.92 -47.10 15.82
CA THR A 189 -6.42 -45.77 15.47
C THR A 189 -5.93 -45.80 14.03
N GLY A 190 -6.81 -46.26 13.13
CA GLY A 190 -6.79 -45.78 11.76
C GLY A 190 -7.22 -44.31 11.76
N SER A 191 -6.43 -43.48 11.09
CA SER A 191 -6.82 -42.18 10.52
C SER A 191 -7.49 -41.16 11.44
N SER A 192 -6.69 -40.29 12.05
CA SER A 192 -7.08 -38.87 12.22
C SER A 192 -5.96 -37.95 12.69
N LEU A 193 -4.71 -38.44 12.71
CA LEU A 193 -3.53 -37.61 12.93
C LEU A 193 -2.44 -38.01 11.92
N GLU A 194 -2.73 -37.91 10.62
CA GLU A 194 -1.83 -37.09 9.81
C GLU A 194 -1.86 -35.73 10.51
N ALA A 195 -0.94 -35.57 11.47
CA ALA A 195 -0.83 -34.40 12.31
C ALA A 195 -0.64 -33.25 11.37
N GLY A 196 -1.74 -32.54 11.05
CA GLY A 196 -1.91 -31.72 9.86
C GLY A 196 -0.58 -31.19 9.39
N GLU A 197 0.09 -31.99 8.56
CA GLU A 197 1.32 -31.57 7.93
C GLU A 197 0.78 -30.42 7.14
N VAL A 198 1.16 -29.19 7.52
CA VAL A 198 0.75 -28.02 6.78
C VAL A 198 1.34 -28.30 5.41
N ASN A 199 0.51 -28.85 4.53
CA ASN A 199 0.93 -29.23 3.21
C ASN A 199 1.24 -27.88 2.60
N ILE A 200 2.53 -27.57 2.50
CA ILE A 200 3.00 -26.28 2.00
C ILE A 200 2.87 -26.23 0.49
N THR A 201 2.63 -27.38 -0.17
CA THR A 201 2.44 -27.49 -1.62
C THR A 201 1.34 -26.55 -2.14
N PRO A 202 0.12 -26.50 -1.57
CA PRO A 202 -0.92 -25.56 -2.01
C PRO A 202 -0.60 -24.10 -1.64
N LEU A 203 0.14 -23.84 -0.56
CA LEU A 203 0.59 -22.48 -0.21
C LEU A 203 1.63 -21.97 -1.21
N LEU A 204 2.55 -22.85 -1.62
CA LEU A 204 3.56 -22.58 -2.62
C LEU A 204 2.91 -22.30 -3.98
N ASP A 205 1.90 -23.08 -4.38
CA ASP A 205 1.14 -22.81 -5.61
C ASP A 205 0.45 -21.44 -5.57
N ILE A 206 -0.17 -21.06 -4.44
CA ILE A 206 -0.79 -19.74 -4.29
C ILE A 206 0.27 -18.63 -4.35
N VAL A 207 1.41 -18.80 -3.69
CA VAL A 207 2.52 -17.82 -3.73
C VAL A 207 3.10 -17.69 -5.13
N PHE A 208 3.30 -18.80 -5.86
CA PHE A 208 3.79 -18.79 -7.23
C PHE A 208 2.77 -18.15 -8.18
N ILE A 209 1.48 -18.47 -8.05
CA ILE A 209 0.41 -17.83 -8.82
C ILE A 209 0.39 -16.32 -8.55
N LEU A 210 0.58 -15.89 -7.30
CA LEU A 210 0.67 -14.47 -6.92
C LEU A 210 1.91 -13.79 -7.49
N LEU A 211 3.09 -14.43 -7.45
CA LEU A 211 4.31 -13.91 -8.06
C LEU A 211 4.15 -13.76 -9.57
N ILE A 212 3.55 -14.75 -10.24
CA ILE A 212 3.24 -14.68 -11.66
C ILE A 212 2.27 -13.54 -11.94
N PHE A 213 1.18 -13.44 -11.17
CA PHE A 213 0.23 -12.34 -11.31
C PHE A 213 0.93 -10.98 -11.14
N PHE A 214 1.77 -10.81 -10.13
CA PHE A 214 2.52 -9.56 -9.93
C PHE A 214 3.51 -9.26 -11.04
N ILE A 215 4.27 -10.25 -11.51
CA ILE A 215 5.21 -10.08 -12.62
C ILE A 215 4.44 -9.70 -13.89
N VAL A 216 3.35 -10.40 -14.17
CA VAL A 216 2.52 -10.16 -15.36
C VAL A 216 1.81 -8.80 -15.28
N THR A 217 1.20 -8.44 -14.16
CA THR A 217 0.58 -7.13 -13.96
C THR A 217 1.62 -6.00 -14.02
N ALA A 218 2.83 -6.23 -13.51
CA ALA A 218 3.93 -5.26 -13.66
C ALA A 218 4.35 -5.09 -15.13
N THR A 219 4.33 -6.15 -15.94
CA THR A 219 4.65 -6.03 -17.38
C THR A 219 3.58 -5.28 -18.19
N PHE A 220 2.33 -5.23 -17.72
CA PHE A 220 1.25 -4.45 -18.36
C PHE A 220 1.26 -2.97 -17.97
N LEU A 221 2.11 -2.56 -17.01
CA LEU A 221 2.27 -1.14 -16.65
C LEU A 221 3.26 -0.39 -17.57
N ASP A 222 4.04 -1.12 -18.36
CA ASP A 222 5.01 -0.56 -19.31
C ASP A 222 4.47 -0.49 -20.74
N GLU A 223 3.18 -0.77 -20.98
CA GLU A 223 2.55 -0.33 -22.22
C GLU A 223 2.44 1.19 -22.17
N ILE A 224 3.49 1.82 -22.71
CA ILE A 224 3.62 3.24 -23.02
C ILE A 224 2.30 3.65 -23.64
N GLY A 225 1.41 4.20 -22.82
CA GLY A 225 0.34 5.04 -23.29
C GLY A 225 1.06 6.17 -23.99
N ILE A 226 1.15 6.11 -25.31
CA ILE A 226 1.34 7.29 -26.12
C ILE A 226 0.24 8.20 -25.63
N GLY A 227 0.61 9.23 -24.87
CA GLY A 227 -0.32 10.24 -24.42
C GLY A 227 -0.91 10.85 -25.68
N LEU A 228 -2.03 10.30 -26.14
CA LEU A 228 -2.93 10.99 -27.03
C LEU A 228 -3.54 12.04 -26.13
N SER A 229 -2.81 13.13 -25.95
CA SER A 229 -3.33 14.40 -25.49
C SER A 229 -4.49 14.72 -26.43
N SER A 230 -5.70 14.38 -26.02
CA SER A 230 -6.89 14.98 -26.60
C SER A 230 -6.81 16.46 -26.21
N PRO A 231 -7.03 17.41 -27.13
CA PRO A 231 -6.88 18.85 -26.88
C PRO A 231 -7.72 19.43 -25.72
N GLU A 232 -8.50 18.60 -25.02
CA GLU A 232 -9.41 18.96 -23.93
C GLU A 232 -8.84 18.69 -22.53
N ASP A 233 -7.76 17.91 -22.37
CA ASP A 233 -7.21 17.52 -21.06
C ASP A 233 -6.06 18.40 -20.55
N ASP A 234 -5.53 19.30 -21.38
CA ASP A 234 -4.78 20.43 -20.86
C ASP A 234 -5.81 21.41 -20.28
N PRO A 235 -5.80 21.75 -18.97
CA PRO A 235 -6.48 22.96 -18.53
C PRO A 235 -5.96 24.04 -19.46
N PRO A 236 -6.81 24.88 -20.09
CA PRO A 236 -6.33 25.81 -21.08
C PRO A 236 -5.15 26.49 -20.44
N GLU A 237 -3.93 26.24 -20.97
CA GLU A 237 -2.80 27.11 -20.72
C GLU A 237 -3.46 28.47 -20.85
N GLU A 238 -3.46 29.26 -19.78
CA GLU A 238 -3.74 30.69 -19.92
C GLU A 238 -2.84 31.05 -21.06
N LEU A 239 -3.46 31.19 -22.25
CA LEU A 239 -2.76 31.48 -23.46
C LEU A 239 -1.85 32.59 -23.00
N GLN A 240 -0.54 32.38 -23.10
CA GLN A 240 0.39 33.49 -23.16
C GLN A 240 0.03 34.22 -24.47
N ARG A 241 -1.19 34.77 -24.54
CA ARG A 241 -1.54 35.86 -25.39
C ARG A 241 -0.50 36.86 -24.96
N PRO A 242 0.43 37.24 -25.86
CA PRO A 242 1.35 38.30 -25.55
C PRO A 242 0.51 39.42 -24.93
N PRO A 243 0.97 40.02 -23.82
CA PRO A 243 0.18 41.02 -23.13
C PRO A 243 -0.33 42.02 -24.17
N PRO A 244 -1.62 42.41 -24.11
CA PRO A 244 -2.20 43.32 -25.08
C PRO A 244 -1.23 44.49 -25.24
N THR A 245 -0.81 44.75 -26.48
CA THR A 245 0.24 45.71 -26.78
C THR A 245 -0.35 46.85 -27.60
N LEU A 246 -0.19 48.08 -27.12
CA LEU A 246 -0.58 49.29 -27.84
C LEU A 246 0.64 49.83 -28.60
N ILE A 247 0.57 49.89 -29.93
CA ILE A 247 1.66 50.39 -30.76
C ILE A 247 1.41 51.86 -31.12
N LEU A 248 2.33 52.74 -30.73
CA LEU A 248 2.35 54.16 -31.05
C LEU A 248 3.45 54.43 -32.08
N SER A 249 3.06 54.50 -33.36
CA SER A 249 3.96 54.73 -34.48
C SER A 249 4.09 56.23 -34.79
N VAL A 250 5.25 56.83 -34.52
CA VAL A 250 5.53 58.25 -34.79
C VAL A 250 5.95 58.43 -36.25
N ARG A 251 5.16 59.19 -37.00
CA ARG A 251 5.38 59.47 -38.43
C ARG A 251 6.17 60.77 -38.65
N ASN A 252 6.66 60.95 -39.87
CA ASN A 252 7.43 62.13 -40.29
C ASN A 252 6.60 63.41 -40.44
N ASP A 253 5.28 63.30 -40.59
CA ASP A 253 4.33 64.42 -40.66
C ASP A 253 3.96 64.99 -39.28
N GLY A 254 4.52 64.43 -38.20
CA GLY A 254 4.31 64.91 -36.84
C GLY A 254 3.08 64.32 -36.15
N PHE A 255 2.37 63.38 -36.80
CA PHE A 255 1.24 62.67 -36.22
C PHE A 255 1.64 61.29 -35.68
N VAL A 256 0.83 60.75 -34.77
CA VAL A 256 1.00 59.42 -34.19
C VAL A 256 -0.06 58.49 -34.77
N LEU A 257 0.36 57.33 -35.25
CA LEU A 257 -0.50 56.27 -35.74
C LEU A 257 -0.63 55.19 -34.66
N ILE A 258 -1.86 54.83 -34.31
CA ILE A 258 -2.17 53.86 -33.26
C ILE A 258 -2.54 52.53 -33.89
N ASP A 259 -1.83 51.47 -33.49
CA ASP A 259 -1.98 50.09 -34.00
C ASP A 259 -2.05 50.03 -35.54
N ASP A 260 -1.30 50.92 -36.19
CA ASP A 260 -1.26 51.11 -37.65
C ASP A 260 -2.60 51.47 -38.34
N VAL A 261 -3.62 51.86 -37.58
CA VAL A 261 -4.97 52.16 -38.11
C VAL A 261 -5.39 53.62 -37.89
N ARG A 262 -5.22 54.17 -36.69
CA ARG A 262 -5.82 55.47 -36.32
C ARG A 262 -4.77 56.56 -36.16
N LEU A 263 -4.88 57.63 -36.96
CA LEU A 263 -4.02 58.81 -36.84
C LEU A 263 -4.54 59.75 -35.74
N VAL A 264 -3.66 60.20 -34.85
CA VAL A 264 -3.97 61.14 -33.76
C VAL A 264 -2.89 62.21 -33.63
N ASP A 265 -3.27 63.35 -33.04
CA ASP A 265 -2.33 64.37 -32.61
C ASP A 265 -1.50 63.86 -31.41
N PRO A 266 -0.18 64.12 -31.35
CA PRO A 266 0.68 63.75 -30.23
C PRO A 266 0.15 64.17 -28.84
N ARG A 267 -0.58 65.27 -28.74
CA ARG A 267 -1.16 65.78 -27.47
C ARG A 267 -2.34 64.94 -26.98
N SER A 268 -2.93 64.13 -27.85
CA SER A 268 -4.04 63.25 -27.53
C SER A 268 -3.60 61.85 -27.10
N VAL A 269 -2.29 61.60 -26.95
CA VAL A 269 -1.74 60.28 -26.58
C VAL A 269 -2.09 59.90 -25.14
N THR A 270 -1.96 60.83 -24.17
CA THR A 270 -2.23 60.56 -22.75
C THR A 270 -3.60 59.94 -22.47
N PRO A 271 -4.75 60.53 -22.91
CA PRO A 271 -6.06 59.93 -22.63
C PRO A 271 -6.24 58.56 -23.29
N ILE A 272 -5.51 58.27 -24.37
CA ILE A 272 -5.59 56.98 -25.07
C ILE A 272 -4.81 55.90 -24.31
N VAL A 273 -3.62 56.23 -23.81
CA VAL A 273 -2.81 55.33 -22.99
C VAL A 273 -3.50 55.04 -21.66
N GLU A 274 -4.14 56.04 -21.04
CA GLU A 274 -4.92 55.86 -19.81
C GLU A 274 -6.12 54.93 -20.03
N ALA A 275 -6.88 55.14 -21.11
CA ALA A 275 -8.00 54.27 -21.47
C ALA A 275 -7.53 52.82 -21.72
N PHE A 276 -6.43 52.66 -22.45
CA PHE A 276 -5.84 51.35 -22.71
C PHE A 276 -5.40 50.63 -21.44
N ARG A 277 -4.76 51.33 -20.49
CA ARG A 277 -4.33 50.75 -19.21
C ARG A 277 -5.50 50.43 -18.29
N ALA A 278 -6.55 51.25 -18.32
CA ALA A 278 -7.77 51.00 -17.54
C ALA A 278 -8.47 49.71 -17.99
N GLU A 279 -8.46 49.42 -19.28
CA GLU A 279 -8.99 48.17 -19.84
C GLU A 279 -8.00 47.00 -19.70
N ASN A 280 -6.70 47.28 -19.75
CA ASN A 280 -5.63 46.27 -19.74
C ASN A 280 -4.55 46.62 -18.69
N PRO A 281 -4.70 46.20 -17.41
CA PRO A 281 -3.76 46.53 -16.34
C PRO A 281 -2.32 46.05 -16.58
N ASN A 282 -2.16 44.94 -17.32
CA ASN A 282 -0.87 44.32 -17.67
C ASN A 282 -0.46 44.57 -19.14
N GLY A 283 -1.09 45.53 -19.82
CA GLY A 283 -0.78 45.84 -21.21
C GLY A 283 0.57 46.55 -21.38
N VAL A 284 1.21 46.32 -22.53
CA VAL A 284 2.51 46.93 -22.87
C VAL A 284 2.29 48.06 -23.88
N VAL A 285 2.96 49.20 -23.70
CA VAL A 285 2.95 50.29 -24.70
C VAL A 285 4.29 50.31 -25.42
N LEU A 286 4.24 50.19 -26.75
CA LEU A 286 5.41 50.23 -27.62
C LEU A 286 5.39 51.50 -28.45
N ILE A 287 6.44 52.32 -28.34
CA ILE A 287 6.64 53.48 -29.22
C ILE A 287 7.58 53.05 -30.34
N SER A 288 7.08 53.08 -31.57
CA SER A 288 7.87 52.87 -32.79
C SER A 288 8.08 54.22 -33.47
N ALA A 289 9.33 54.65 -33.62
CA ALA A 289 9.63 55.89 -34.35
C ALA A 289 10.27 55.57 -35.70
N ALA A 290 9.72 56.15 -36.78
CA ALA A 290 10.38 56.13 -38.08
C ALA A 290 11.73 56.86 -38.00
N ARG A 291 12.74 56.46 -38.79
CA ARG A 291 14.08 57.09 -38.76
C ARG A 291 14.06 58.58 -39.11
N ASP A 292 13.10 59.01 -39.92
CA ASP A 292 12.86 60.39 -40.35
C ASP A 292 11.79 61.10 -39.50
N ALA A 293 11.30 60.48 -38.43
CA ALA A 293 10.39 61.11 -37.49
C ALA A 293 11.08 62.30 -36.80
N ARG A 294 10.33 63.38 -36.60
CA ARG A 294 10.82 64.55 -35.87
C ARG A 294 11.11 64.15 -34.43
N VAL A 295 12.36 64.34 -33.99
CA VAL A 295 12.82 64.01 -32.64
C VAL A 295 11.94 64.66 -31.57
N GLU A 296 11.55 65.93 -31.78
CA GLU A 296 10.65 66.65 -30.88
C GLU A 296 9.31 65.93 -30.68
N THR A 297 8.71 65.40 -31.76
CA THR A 297 7.45 64.65 -31.70
C THR A 297 7.63 63.33 -30.97
N THR A 298 8.72 62.59 -31.22
CA THR A 298 8.99 61.33 -30.53
C THR A 298 9.21 61.53 -29.02
N VAL A 299 9.94 62.57 -28.64
CA VAL A 299 10.16 62.94 -27.22
C VAL A 299 8.85 63.37 -26.58
N LEU A 300 8.01 64.13 -27.28
CA LEU A 300 6.69 64.53 -26.79
C LEU A 300 5.82 63.30 -26.52
N VAL A 301 5.75 62.34 -27.44
CA VAL A 301 4.96 61.10 -27.26
C VAL A 301 5.50 60.26 -26.10
N LEU A 302 6.82 60.18 -25.95
CA LEU A 302 7.47 59.50 -24.82
C LEU A 302 7.06 60.14 -23.48
N ASP A 303 7.09 61.46 -23.40
CA ASP A 303 6.72 62.21 -22.20
C ASP A 303 5.22 62.06 -21.89
N GLN A 304 4.34 62.20 -22.89
CA GLN A 304 2.90 62.01 -22.74
C GLN A 304 2.53 60.60 -22.26
N THR A 305 3.28 59.57 -22.67
CA THR A 305 3.09 58.19 -22.21
C THR A 305 3.54 58.00 -20.76
N ARG A 306 4.65 58.64 -20.35
CA ARG A 306 5.12 58.66 -18.97
C ARG A 306 4.17 59.42 -18.04
N VAL A 307 3.59 60.53 -18.51
CA VAL A 307 2.56 61.28 -17.77
C VAL A 307 1.33 60.42 -17.51
N ALA A 308 0.95 59.54 -18.43
CA ALA A 308 -0.10 58.54 -18.22
C ALA A 308 0.29 57.43 -17.20
N GLY A 309 1.52 57.45 -16.67
CA GLY A 309 2.03 56.49 -15.68
C GLY A 309 2.42 55.15 -16.30
N VAL A 310 2.85 55.12 -17.56
CA VAL A 310 3.37 53.92 -18.24
C VAL A 310 4.80 54.21 -18.70
N GLU A 311 5.72 53.29 -18.47
CA GLU A 311 7.05 53.32 -19.10
C GLU A 311 7.00 52.59 -20.44
N PRO A 312 7.03 53.29 -21.59
CA PRO A 312 6.95 52.62 -22.87
C PRO A 312 8.28 51.96 -23.25
N ALA A 313 8.19 50.82 -23.93
CA ALA A 313 9.31 50.29 -24.69
C ALA A 313 9.49 51.14 -25.95
N VAL A 314 10.72 51.51 -26.29
CA VAL A 314 11.02 52.29 -27.50
C VAL A 314 11.78 51.42 -28.48
N ALA A 315 11.22 51.26 -29.69
CA ALA A 315 11.86 50.60 -30.80
C ALA A 315 12.11 51.59 -31.94
N LEU A 316 13.31 51.54 -32.52
CA LEU A 316 13.62 52.24 -33.76
C LEU A 316 13.33 51.30 -34.93
N GLN A 317 12.48 51.72 -35.86
CA GLN A 317 12.14 50.88 -37.00
C GLN A 317 13.32 50.81 -37.99
N GLU A 318 13.86 49.61 -38.22
CA GLU A 318 14.82 49.38 -39.31
C GLU A 318 14.07 49.26 -40.65
N ARG A 319 14.63 49.87 -41.70
CA ARG A 319 14.05 49.80 -43.04
C ARG A 319 14.09 48.34 -43.49
N ARG A 320 12.93 47.78 -43.81
CA ARG A 320 12.83 46.60 -44.67
C ARG A 320 13.02 47.01 -46.12
#